data_AF-A0A7Y2DR74-F1
#
_entry.id   AF-A0A7Y2DR74-F1
#
_cell.length_a   1.000
_cell.length_b   1.000
_cell.length_c   1.000
_cell.angle_alpha   90.00
_cell.angle_beta   90.00
_cell.angle_gamma   90.00
#
_symmetry.space_group_name_H-M   'P 1'
#
loop_
_entity.id
_entity.type
_entity.pdbx_description
1 polymer ?
#
loop_
_entity_poly.entity_id
_entity_poly.type
_entity_poly.pdbx_seq_one_letter_code
_entity_poly.pdbx_strand_id
1 'polypeptide(L)'
;MSKKQCSAFKKNGEKCNAFANKNGFCYMHDATKGKERAIARRSGGLATRKPHFANESTLPSEIRSIGGVLIVLDYTLKEIVGLDNSIQRGRLLVSIAHGYIEALKVGEMEQRLEAVEMALSLRKENHK
;
A
#
# COMPACT_ATOMS: atom_id res chain seq x y z
N MET A 1 39.14 -15.88 -25.25
CA MET A 1 38.11 -16.12 -26.30
C MET A 1 36.96 -15.15 -26.09
N SER A 2 36.69 -14.28 -27.07
CA SER A 2 35.55 -13.34 -27.01
C SER A 2 34.23 -14.13 -26.98
N LYS A 3 33.36 -13.85 -26.00
CA LYS A 3 32.02 -14.48 -25.94
C LYS A 3 31.26 -14.07 -27.20
N LYS A 4 30.76 -15.05 -27.96
CA LYS A 4 29.97 -14.79 -29.17
C LYS A 4 28.75 -13.93 -28.84
N GLN A 5 28.40 -13.03 -29.74
CA GLN A 5 27.16 -12.24 -29.65
C GLN A 5 25.97 -13.03 -30.19
N CYS A 6 24.77 -12.63 -29.76
CA CYS A 6 23.51 -13.17 -30.24
C CYS A 6 23.34 -12.98 -31.74
N SER A 7 22.88 -14.02 -32.43
CA SER A 7 22.66 -14.01 -33.89
C SER A 7 21.34 -13.36 -34.31
N ALA A 8 20.45 -13.01 -33.38
CA ALA A 8 19.14 -12.43 -33.69
C ALA A 8 19.19 -10.91 -33.94
N PHE A 9 18.16 -10.40 -34.63
CA PHE A 9 17.91 -8.99 -34.85
C PHE A 9 16.82 -8.47 -33.91
N LYS A 10 16.97 -7.23 -33.45
CA LYS A 10 15.96 -6.51 -32.70
C LYS A 10 14.81 -6.08 -33.63
N LYS A 11 13.69 -5.64 -33.04
CA LYS A 11 12.54 -5.12 -33.81
C LYS A 11 12.87 -3.92 -34.71
N ASN A 12 13.89 -3.13 -34.37
CA ASN A 12 14.35 -1.99 -35.16
C ASN A 12 15.35 -2.39 -36.27
N GLY A 13 15.55 -3.68 -36.55
CA GLY A 13 16.45 -4.18 -37.58
C GLY A 13 17.93 -4.23 -37.19
N GLU A 14 18.32 -3.73 -36.02
CA GLU A 14 19.70 -3.81 -35.54
C GLU A 14 20.05 -5.21 -35.02
N LYS A 15 21.32 -5.58 -35.09
CA LYS A 15 21.82 -6.81 -34.47
C LYS A 15 21.72 -6.74 -32.94
N CYS A 16 21.39 -7.87 -32.31
CA CYS A 16 21.39 -8.00 -30.87
C CYS A 16 22.83 -8.03 -30.32
N ASN A 17 23.19 -7.07 -29.48
CA ASN A 17 24.53 -6.97 -28.87
C ASN A 17 24.72 -7.84 -27.62
N ALA A 18 23.68 -8.55 -27.18
CA ALA A 18 23.76 -9.42 -26.00
C ALA A 18 24.65 -10.64 -26.27
N PHE A 19 25.27 -11.19 -25.22
CA PHE A 19 26.05 -12.41 -25.34
C PHE A 19 25.16 -13.62 -25.66
N ALA A 20 25.63 -14.45 -26.58
CA ALA A 20 24.98 -15.70 -26.95
C ALA A 20 25.27 -16.82 -25.95
N ASN A 21 24.28 -17.68 -25.76
CA ASN A 21 24.44 -18.99 -25.13
C ASN A 21 25.04 -20.00 -26.14
N LYS A 22 25.17 -21.26 -25.73
CA LYS A 22 25.68 -22.36 -26.59
C LYS A 22 24.92 -22.48 -27.92
N ASN A 23 23.63 -22.14 -27.94
CA ASN A 23 22.76 -22.21 -29.12
C ASN A 23 22.86 -20.97 -30.05
N GLY A 24 23.78 -20.04 -29.80
CA GLY A 24 23.98 -18.84 -30.65
C GLY A 24 23.01 -17.68 -30.39
N PHE A 25 22.04 -17.84 -29.47
CA PHE A 25 21.07 -16.82 -29.09
C PHE A 25 21.23 -16.40 -27.63
N CYS A 26 20.88 -15.16 -27.30
CA CYS A 26 20.80 -14.70 -25.91
C CYS A 26 19.54 -15.22 -25.22
N TYR A 27 19.47 -15.09 -23.89
CA TYR A 27 18.32 -15.52 -23.10
C TYR A 27 16.96 -15.00 -23.62
N MET A 28 16.91 -13.80 -24.20
CA MET A 28 15.68 -13.21 -24.73
C MET A 28 15.25 -13.77 -26.09
N HIS A 29 16.22 -14.12 -26.95
CA HIS A 29 15.96 -14.60 -28.31
C HIS A 29 16.02 -16.13 -28.47
N ASP A 30 16.45 -16.85 -27.44
CA ASP A 30 16.41 -18.31 -27.45
C ASP A 30 14.96 -18.82 -27.39
N ALA A 31 14.49 -19.48 -28.45
CA ALA A 31 13.12 -20.00 -28.54
C ALA A 31 12.82 -21.07 -27.46
N THR A 32 13.83 -21.86 -27.08
CA THR A 32 13.68 -22.95 -26.09
C THR A 32 13.44 -22.42 -24.68
N LYS A 33 13.87 -21.18 -24.41
CA LYS A 33 13.77 -20.51 -23.10
C LYS A 33 12.47 -19.73 -22.90
N GLY A 34 11.51 -19.85 -23.82
CA GLY A 34 10.23 -19.13 -23.75
C GLY A 34 9.45 -19.37 -22.44
N LYS A 35 9.36 -20.62 -21.98
CA LYS A 35 8.68 -20.97 -20.72
C LYS A 35 9.36 -20.36 -19.50
N GLU A 36 10.69 -20.47 -19.42
CA GLU A 36 11.49 -19.88 -18.34
C GLU A 36 11.32 -18.35 -18.29
N ARG A 37 11.34 -17.68 -19.44
CA ARG A 37 11.07 -16.23 -19.51
C ARG A 37 9.69 -15.86 -19.01
N ALA A 38 8.67 -16.66 -19.34
CA ALA A 38 7.31 -16.41 -18.87
C ALA A 38 7.20 -16.52 -17.35
N ILE A 39 7.84 -17.54 -16.77
CA ILE A 39 7.92 -17.72 -15.32
C ILE A 39 8.67 -16.56 -14.68
N ALA A 40 9.85 -16.20 -15.18
CA ALA A 40 10.65 -15.10 -14.63
C ALA A 40 9.90 -13.76 -14.66
N ARG A 41 9.16 -13.46 -15.74
CA ARG A 41 8.30 -12.27 -15.80
C ARG A 41 7.17 -12.30 -14.77
N ARG A 42 6.52 -13.45 -14.60
CA ARG A 42 5.46 -13.63 -13.58
C ARG A 42 6.03 -13.45 -12.18
N SER A 43 7.16 -14.08 -11.87
CA SER A 43 7.84 -13.95 -10.58
C SER A 43 8.29 -12.52 -10.32
N GLY A 44 8.85 -11.83 -11.33
CA GLY A 44 9.21 -10.42 -11.22
C GLY A 44 7.99 -9.53 -10.93
N GLY A 45 6.87 -9.76 -11.62
CA GLY A 45 5.62 -9.05 -11.36
C GLY A 45 5.03 -9.32 -9.98
N LEU A 46 5.12 -10.56 -9.49
CA LEU A 46 4.72 -10.91 -8.12
C LEU A 46 5.61 -10.23 -7.08
N ALA A 47 6.92 -10.17 -7.33
CA ALA A 47 7.88 -9.53 -6.42
C ALA A 47 7.73 -8.00 -6.37
N THR A 48 7.24 -7.37 -7.44
CA THR A 48 7.00 -5.92 -7.47
C THR A 48 5.57 -5.51 -7.13
N ARG A 49 4.63 -6.47 -7.07
CA ARG A 49 3.25 -6.19 -6.69
C ARG A 49 3.22 -5.77 -5.22
N LYS A 50 2.78 -4.55 -4.97
CA LYS A 50 2.50 -4.07 -3.61
C LYS A 50 1.14 -4.64 -3.19
N PRO A 51 1.07 -5.51 -2.16
CA PRO A 51 -0.20 -5.97 -1.65
C PRO A 51 -0.94 -4.81 -0.98
N HIS A 52 -2.24 -4.72 -1.22
CA HIS A 52 -3.18 -3.98 -0.40
C HIS A 52 -3.91 -4.98 0.49
N PHE A 53 -4.06 -4.65 1.75
CA PHE A 53 -4.66 -5.47 2.81
C PHE A 53 -5.98 -4.90 3.32
N ALA A 54 -6.32 -3.67 2.92
CA ALA A 54 -7.56 -2.99 3.23
C ALA A 54 -8.31 -2.59 1.94
N ASN A 55 -9.60 -2.32 2.09
CA ASN A 55 -10.44 -1.89 0.98
C ASN A 55 -10.47 -0.35 0.93
N GLU A 56 -9.87 0.23 -0.10
CA GLU A 56 -9.82 1.69 -0.29
C GLU A 56 -11.22 2.33 -0.36
N SER A 57 -12.23 1.58 -0.80
CA SER A 57 -13.61 2.09 -0.87
C SER A 57 -14.22 2.41 0.50
N THR A 58 -13.59 2.00 1.61
CA THR A 58 -14.03 2.38 2.96
C THR A 58 -13.54 3.76 3.36
N LEU A 59 -12.54 4.33 2.67
CA LEU A 59 -12.01 5.64 3.02
C LEU A 59 -13.02 6.75 2.68
N PRO A 60 -13.19 7.73 3.58
CA PRO A 60 -14.02 8.89 3.27
C PRO A 60 -13.32 9.78 2.24
N SER A 61 -14.09 10.44 1.37
CA SER A 61 -13.55 11.42 0.42
C SER A 61 -12.98 12.65 1.14
N GLU A 62 -13.45 12.93 2.35
CA GLU A 62 -12.97 14.02 3.20
C GLU A 62 -13.16 13.68 4.68
N ILE A 63 -12.23 14.10 5.53
CA ILE A 63 -12.28 13.89 6.97
C ILE A 63 -12.90 15.12 7.63
N ARG A 64 -14.17 14.99 8.06
CA ARG A 64 -14.92 16.08 8.73
C ARG A 64 -15.36 15.76 10.16
N SER A 65 -15.02 14.57 10.67
CA SER A 65 -15.40 14.11 12.00
C SER A 65 -14.37 13.14 12.56
N ILE A 66 -14.43 12.91 13.87
CA ILE A 66 -13.63 11.89 14.56
C ILE A 66 -13.94 10.50 14.00
N GLY A 67 -15.20 10.21 13.67
CA GLY A 67 -15.57 8.97 12.98
C GLY A 67 -14.80 8.78 11.66
N GLY A 68 -14.67 9.84 10.87
CA GLY A 68 -13.84 9.84 9.66
C GLY A 68 -12.36 9.56 9.95
N VAL A 69 -11.80 10.16 11.01
CA VAL A 69 -10.42 9.90 11.45
C VAL A 69 -10.22 8.42 11.81
N LEU A 70 -11.15 7.84 12.58
CA LEU A 70 -11.07 6.44 13.00
C LEU A 70 -11.11 5.46 11.81
N ILE A 71 -11.92 5.77 10.78
CA ILE A 71 -11.96 4.97 9.55
C ILE A 71 -10.61 4.98 8.83
N VAL A 72 -9.96 6.14 8.73
CA VAL A 72 -8.65 6.28 8.09
C VAL A 72 -7.56 5.56 8.90
N LEU A 73 -7.60 5.68 10.23
CA LEU A 73 -6.68 4.96 11.11
C LEU A 73 -6.84 3.44 11.00
N ASP A 74 -8.08 2.94 10.90
CA ASP A 74 -8.37 1.51 10.75
C ASP A 74 -7.92 0.96 9.39
N TYR A 75 -8.19 1.71 8.32
CA TYR A 75 -7.65 1.39 7.00
C TYR A 75 -6.12 1.30 7.04
N THR A 76 -5.46 2.31 7.63
CA THR A 76 -3.99 2.37 7.71
C THR A 76 -3.44 1.23 8.55
N LEU A 77 -4.07 0.90 9.68
CA LEU A 77 -3.67 -0.22 10.52
C LEU A 77 -3.70 -1.54 9.73
N LYS A 78 -4.77 -1.79 8.98
CA LYS A 78 -4.93 -3.00 8.15
C LYS A 78 -3.88 -3.08 7.06
N GLU A 79 -3.61 -1.98 6.34
CA GLU A 79 -2.53 -1.90 5.34
C GLU A 79 -1.16 -2.25 5.94
N ILE A 80 -0.88 -1.75 7.14
CA ILE A 80 0.46 -1.87 7.76
C ILE A 80 0.68 -3.21 8.46
N VAL A 81 -0.35 -3.80 9.07
CA VAL A 81 -0.21 -5.09 9.75
C VAL A 81 0.20 -6.19 8.78
N GLY A 82 -0.27 -6.14 7.52
CA GLY A 82 0.07 -7.10 6.47
C GLY A 82 1.48 -6.98 5.89
N LEU A 83 2.20 -5.89 6.15
CA LEU A 83 3.56 -5.69 5.66
C LEU A 83 4.60 -6.52 6.45
N ASP A 84 5.71 -6.81 5.78
CA ASP A 84 6.88 -7.44 6.40
C ASP A 84 7.38 -6.64 7.61
N ASN A 85 7.87 -7.36 8.61
CA ASN A 85 8.32 -6.74 9.84
C ASN A 85 9.56 -5.86 9.61
N SER A 86 9.51 -4.63 10.11
CA SER A 86 10.60 -3.66 10.00
C SER A 86 10.51 -2.62 11.12
N ILE A 87 11.60 -1.91 11.37
CA ILE A 87 11.62 -0.81 12.34
C ILE A 87 10.65 0.30 11.92
N GLN A 88 10.55 0.57 10.61
CA GLN A 88 9.64 1.56 10.03
C GLN A 88 8.18 1.18 10.28
N ARG A 89 7.83 -0.09 10.07
CA ARG A 89 6.50 -0.64 10.42
C ARG A 89 6.21 -0.47 11.91
N GLY A 90 7.15 -0.85 12.78
CA GLY A 90 6.99 -0.69 14.23
C GLY A 90 6.73 0.76 14.65
N ARG A 91 7.52 1.71 14.12
CA ARG A 91 7.34 3.15 14.38
C ARG A 91 5.98 3.66 13.92
N LEU A 92 5.54 3.24 12.74
CA LEU A 92 4.24 3.63 12.21
C LEU A 92 3.09 3.06 13.04
N LEU A 93 3.17 1.80 13.47
CA LEU A 93 2.16 1.20 14.37
C LEU A 93 2.03 1.97 15.68
N VAL A 94 3.15 2.39 16.29
CA VAL A 94 3.13 3.25 17.49
C VAL A 94 2.46 4.60 17.18
N SER A 95 2.77 5.22 16.05
CA SER A 95 2.13 6.47 15.64
C SER A 95 0.62 6.33 15.41
N ILE A 96 0.17 5.22 14.82
CA ILE A 96 -1.25 4.91 14.62
C ILE A 96 -1.94 4.72 15.97
N ALA A 97 -1.31 3.99 16.91
CA ALA A 97 -1.82 3.81 18.26
C ALA A 97 -1.99 5.15 18.98
N HIS A 98 -1.03 6.06 18.86
CA HIS A 98 -1.17 7.42 19.38
C HIS A 98 -2.32 8.18 18.71
N GLY A 99 -2.47 8.08 17.39
CA GLY A 99 -3.59 8.69 16.67
C GLY A 99 -4.96 8.20 17.16
N TYR A 100 -5.09 6.90 17.45
CA TYR A 100 -6.30 6.34 18.05
C TYR A 100 -6.57 6.92 19.44
N ILE A 101 -5.55 6.96 20.30
CA ILE A 101 -5.68 7.48 21.66
C ILE A 101 -6.18 8.93 21.62
N GLU A 102 -5.61 9.78 20.76
CA GLU A 102 -6.04 11.17 20.63
C GLU A 102 -7.46 11.29 20.07
N ALA A 103 -7.80 10.53 19.02
CA ALA A 103 -9.15 10.53 18.45
C ALA A 103 -10.21 10.12 19.49
N LEU A 104 -9.93 9.10 20.30
CA LEU A 104 -10.81 8.64 21.37
C LEU A 104 -10.96 9.68 22.48
N LYS A 105 -9.86 10.33 22.91
CA LYS A 105 -9.90 11.41 23.91
C LYS A 105 -10.78 12.57 23.44
N VAL A 106 -10.61 13.02 22.19
CA VAL A 106 -11.42 14.13 21.66
C VAL A 106 -12.89 13.73 21.56
N GLY A 107 -13.19 12.49 21.12
CA GLY A 107 -14.56 12.00 21.06
C GLY A 107 -15.24 11.94 22.43
N GLU A 108 -14.53 11.51 23.47
CA GLU A 108 -15.04 11.55 24.84
C GLU A 108 -15.30 12.99 25.31
N MET A 109 -14.41 13.93 24.98
CA MET A 109 -14.60 15.35 25.32
C MET A 109 -15.80 15.96 24.60
N GLU A 110 -16.01 15.66 23.32
CA GLU A 110 -17.19 16.11 22.56
C GLU A 110 -18.49 15.60 23.18
N GLN A 111 -18.57 14.31 23.53
CA GLN A 111 -19.74 13.72 24.20
C GLN A 111 -20.04 14.39 25.55
N ARG A 112 -18.98 14.66 26.33
CA ARG A 112 -19.13 15.34 27.61
C ARG A 112 -19.59 16.79 27.45
N LEU A 113 -19.10 17.49 26.42
CA LEU A 113 -19.52 18.85 26.12
C LEU A 113 -20.99 18.90 25.71
N GLU A 114 -21.40 18.01 24.81
CA GLU A 114 -22.80 17.88 24.37
C GLU A 114 -23.74 17.64 25.56
N ALA A 115 -23.36 16.74 26.47
CA ALA A 115 -24.14 16.47 27.69
C ALA A 115 -24.32 17.73 28.56
N VAL A 116 -23.27 18.55 28.69
CA VAL A 116 -23.33 19.82 29.44
C VAL A 116 -24.20 20.84 28.73
N GLU A 117 -24.07 20.98 27.40
CA GLU A 117 -24.86 21.91 26.59
C GLU A 117 -26.37 21.57 26.63
N MET A 118 -26.71 20.27 26.60
CA MET A 118 -28.08 19.81 26.80
C MET A 118 -28.61 20.17 28.20
N ALA A 119 -27.83 19.89 29.25
CA ALA A 119 -28.24 20.21 30.62
C ALA A 119 -28.48 21.72 30.84
N LEU A 120 -27.64 22.57 30.24
CA LEU A 120 -27.80 24.02 30.27
C LEU A 120 -29.04 24.49 29.50
N SER A 121 -29.35 23.85 28.38
CA SER A 121 -30.55 24.16 27.57
C SER A 121 -31.83 23.84 28.33
N LEU A 122 -31.92 22.64 28.92
CA LEU A 122 -33.05 22.24 29.78
C LEU A 122 -33.24 23.18 30.98
N ARG A 123 -32.15 23.62 31.60
CA ARG A 123 -32.23 24.58 32.71
C ARG A 123 -32.81 25.93 32.27
N LYS A 124 -32.43 26.42 31.08
CA LYS A 124 -32.97 27.68 30.52
C LYS A 124 -34.46 27.58 30.22
N GLU A 125 -34.93 26.45 29.73
CA GLU A 125 -36.36 26.21 29.47
C GLU A 125 -37.18 26.19 30.76
N ASN A 126 -36.66 25.58 31.83
CA ASN A 126 -37.33 25.54 33.14
C ASN A 126 -37.40 26.88 33.89
N HIS A 127 -36.67 27.91 33.44
CA HIS A 127 -36.66 29.25 34.05
C HIS A 127 -37.32 30.33 33.16
N LYS A 128 -37.97 29.93 32.06
CA LYS A 128 -38.88 30.78 31.27
C LYS A 128 -40.32 30.52 31.67
#